data_AF-A0A4Y7SVA6-F1
#
_entry.id   AF-A0A4Y7SVA6-F1
#
_cell.length_a   1.000
_cell.length_b   1.000
_cell.length_c   1.000
_cell.angle_alpha   90.00
_cell.angle_beta   90.00
_cell.angle_gamma   90.00
#
_symmetry.space_group_name_H-M   'P 1'
#
loop_
_entity.id
_entity.type
_entity.pdbx_description
1 polymer ?
#
loop_
_entity_poly.entity_id
_entity_poly.type
_entity_poly.pdbx_seq_one_letter_code
_entity_poly.pdbx_strand_id
1 'polypeptide(L)'
;MERLRNPLPRSRVGRWCTEVPIIAPPASYIPRLPLNAEMEAKIRLGKFLEREGKERIRDSLLEMPQSSGSHEGDLSGSGSDFEGSELTLAGRLRKLTSREWEIALGIGQDLREEVIRLVDWGNVLPKHASGRYAPSRSEPCSANSSFSSTSSTTSCDLSNLYDQLASCPETRFHAVWMFLRYFWRLANTDQLGDQATTAGLQVQDDPDLAIWDIALACLALSVKFHRDFLVPLYPVQAHEFLALAPHEALRGNFTSAAQRDILKTLEFSLGVTPQAILNELWAALPSLRAVLSFEGGWNALQKEVWFRLFDIIYAVDVLRFPQSRLLSVALIDSLVPCLSARYEYESAWHAKAFCRARDQQMRSKAKAKFVNRAVVEAEGIILDIQAAVGVTGEQVAECRAWWHGVMPSAST
;
A
#
# COMPACT_ATOMS: atom_id res chain seq x y z
N MET A 1 -68.76 40.53 10.96
CA MET A 1 -67.59 39.77 11.46
C MET A 1 -66.36 40.19 10.64
N GLU A 2 -65.84 41.37 10.92
CA GLU A 2 -64.62 41.91 10.32
C GLU A 2 -63.41 41.37 11.09
N ARG A 3 -62.53 40.65 10.39
CA ARG A 3 -61.24 40.20 10.93
C ARG A 3 -60.19 41.29 10.71
N LEU A 4 -59.81 41.93 11.80
CA LEU A 4 -58.67 42.84 11.95
C LEU A 4 -57.39 42.18 11.38
N ARG A 5 -56.81 42.80 10.35
CA ARG A 5 -55.47 42.48 9.84
C ARG A 5 -54.44 43.18 10.74
N ASN A 6 -53.76 42.40 11.58
CA ASN A 6 -52.57 42.88 12.29
C ASN A 6 -51.41 43.04 11.30
N PRO A 7 -50.75 44.21 11.22
CA PRO A 7 -49.54 44.38 10.43
C PRO A 7 -48.39 43.60 11.06
N LEU A 8 -47.72 42.77 10.26
CA LEU A 8 -46.50 42.07 10.65
C LEU A 8 -45.41 43.08 11.06
N PRO A 9 -44.65 42.82 12.13
CA PRO A 9 -43.53 43.67 12.51
C PRO A 9 -42.49 43.65 11.38
N ARG A 10 -42.18 44.84 10.86
CA ARG A 10 -41.06 45.05 9.93
C ARG A 10 -39.79 44.50 10.58
N SER A 11 -39.31 43.36 10.09
CA SER A 11 -38.02 42.80 10.50
C SER A 11 -36.97 43.88 10.30
N ARG A 12 -36.35 44.33 11.39
CA ARG A 12 -35.14 45.16 11.33
C ARG A 12 -34.15 44.36 10.51
N VAL A 13 -33.93 44.77 9.26
CA VAL A 13 -32.76 44.38 8.48
C VAL A 13 -31.59 44.90 9.29
N GLY A 14 -31.03 44.03 10.13
CA GLY A 14 -29.82 44.32 10.87
C GLY A 14 -28.77 44.73 9.85
N ARG A 15 -28.24 45.94 9.99
CA ARG A 15 -27.02 46.32 9.30
C ARG A 15 -25.93 45.41 9.83
N TRP A 16 -25.72 44.28 9.17
CA TRP A 16 -24.43 43.62 9.14
C TRP A 16 -23.51 44.51 8.29
N CYS A 17 -23.19 45.71 8.77
CA CYS A 17 -21.88 46.30 8.50
C CYS A 17 -20.89 45.55 9.39
N THR A 18 -20.78 44.24 9.18
CA THR A 18 -19.65 43.47 9.65
C THR A 18 -18.52 43.84 8.72
N GLU A 19 -17.76 44.86 9.11
CA GLU A 19 -16.39 45.06 8.64
C GLU A 19 -15.67 43.74 8.90
N VAL A 20 -15.66 42.86 7.89
CA VAL A 20 -14.83 41.66 7.93
C VAL A 20 -13.40 42.20 7.95
N PRO A 21 -12.61 41.96 9.01
CA PRO A 21 -11.24 42.43 9.04
C PRO A 21 -10.54 41.88 7.81
N ILE A 22 -9.91 42.76 7.02
CA ILE A 22 -9.04 42.33 5.94
C ILE A 22 -7.88 41.62 6.64
N ILE A 23 -7.91 40.29 6.65
CA ILE A 23 -6.81 39.47 7.13
C ILE A 23 -5.71 39.62 6.09
N ALA A 24 -4.85 40.62 6.29
CA ALA A 24 -3.62 40.74 5.52
C ALA A 24 -2.79 39.47 5.77
N PRO A 25 -2.21 38.86 4.71
CA PRO A 25 -1.31 37.74 4.91
C PRO A 25 -0.14 38.18 5.81
N PRO A 26 0.46 37.26 6.58
CA PRO A 26 1.63 37.58 7.41
C PRO A 26 2.70 38.31 6.58
N ALA A 27 3.45 39.25 7.18
CA ALA A 27 4.51 39.99 6.46
C ALA A 27 5.58 39.09 5.82
N SER A 28 5.68 37.83 6.28
CA SER A 28 6.55 36.78 5.74
C SER A 28 5.92 35.96 4.60
N TYR A 29 4.69 36.26 4.19
CA TYR A 29 4.01 35.53 3.12
C TYR A 29 4.66 35.85 1.77
N ILE A 30 5.40 34.89 1.25
CA ILE A 30 5.92 34.93 -0.12
C ILE A 30 4.87 34.25 -1.01
N PRO A 31 4.19 34.99 -1.91
CA PRO A 31 3.24 34.40 -2.84
C PRO A 31 3.96 33.35 -3.68
N ARG A 32 3.49 32.10 -3.59
CA ARG A 32 3.99 31.02 -4.44
C ARG A 32 3.24 31.08 -5.77
N LEU A 33 3.98 30.91 -6.87
CA LEU A 33 3.34 30.71 -8.17
C LEU A 33 2.41 29.49 -8.07
N PRO A 34 1.22 29.55 -8.69
CA PRO A 34 0.31 28.40 -8.72
C PRO A 34 1.06 27.22 -9.33
N LEU A 35 1.19 26.16 -8.56
CA LEU A 35 1.82 24.94 -9.04
C LEU A 35 0.84 24.24 -9.97
N ASN A 36 1.34 23.65 -11.05
CA ASN A 36 0.51 22.74 -11.83
C ASN A 36 0.24 21.46 -11.00
N ALA A 37 -0.86 20.77 -11.30
CA ALA A 37 -1.26 19.57 -10.56
C ALA A 37 -0.16 18.48 -10.53
N GLU A 38 0.67 18.42 -11.57
CA GLU A 38 1.79 17.47 -11.67
C GLU A 38 2.90 17.80 -10.67
N MET A 39 3.26 19.07 -10.52
CA MET A 39 4.26 19.52 -9.54
C MET A 39 3.75 19.34 -8.11
N GLU A 40 2.47 19.64 -7.87
CA GLU A 40 1.86 19.35 -6.57
C GLU A 40 1.90 17.86 -6.22
N ALA A 41 1.62 16.99 -7.19
CA ALA A 41 1.71 15.55 -7.03
C ALA A 41 3.15 15.09 -6.74
N LYS A 42 4.15 15.63 -7.45
CA LYS A 42 5.57 15.36 -7.17
C LYS A 42 5.97 15.78 -5.74
N ILE A 43 5.47 16.92 -5.26
CA ILE A 43 5.72 17.37 -3.89
C ILE A 43 5.07 16.43 -2.87
N ARG A 44 3.81 16.00 -3.11
CA ARG A 44 3.12 15.04 -2.23
C ARG A 44 3.81 13.68 -2.24
N LEU A 45 4.23 13.19 -3.41
CA LEU A 45 5.05 11.99 -3.57
C LEU A 45 6.34 12.10 -2.76
N GLY A 46 7.09 13.20 -2.88
CA GLY A 46 8.30 13.44 -2.10
C GLY A 46 8.07 13.35 -0.58
N LYS A 47 6.94 13.88 -0.07
CA LYS A 47 6.57 13.78 1.35
C LYS A 47 6.25 12.34 1.78
N PHE A 48 5.62 11.54 0.90
CA PHE A 48 5.40 10.12 1.17
C PHE A 48 6.74 9.38 1.26
N LEU A 49 7.64 9.59 0.31
CA LEU A 49 8.96 8.95 0.31
C LEU A 49 9.81 9.37 1.53
N GLU A 50 9.75 10.65 1.93
CA GLU A 50 10.41 11.13 3.14
C GLU A 50 9.85 10.45 4.41
N ARG A 51 8.52 10.33 4.51
CA ARG A 51 7.88 9.65 5.65
C ARG A 51 8.28 8.19 5.71
N GLU A 52 8.24 7.49 4.58
CA GLU A 52 8.69 6.11 4.49
C GLU A 52 10.17 6.00 4.92
N GLY A 53 11.07 6.86 4.40
CA GLY A 53 12.47 6.88 4.82
C GLY A 53 12.64 6.99 6.34
N LYS A 54 11.90 7.91 6.98
CA LYS A 54 11.89 8.07 8.45
C LYS A 54 11.35 6.84 9.18
N GLU A 55 10.34 6.16 8.65
CA GLU A 55 9.85 4.90 9.20
C GLU A 55 10.90 3.80 9.12
N ARG A 56 11.58 3.70 7.99
CA ARG A 56 12.64 2.70 7.78
C ARG A 56 13.84 2.90 8.69
N ILE A 57 14.21 4.16 8.94
CA ILE A 57 15.23 4.51 9.94
C ILE A 57 14.78 4.07 11.34
N ARG A 58 13.54 4.38 11.71
CA ARG A 58 12.99 3.98 13.02
C ARG A 58 12.96 2.48 13.19
N ASP A 59 12.62 1.74 12.13
CA ASP A 59 12.60 0.27 12.12
C ASP A 59 14.01 -0.36 12.13
N SER A 60 15.08 0.44 12.17
CA SER A 60 16.47 -0.01 12.04
C SER A 60 16.74 -0.73 10.72
N LEU A 61 15.98 -0.42 9.67
CA LEU A 61 16.09 -1.02 8.34
C LEU A 61 16.86 -0.13 7.35
N LEU A 62 17.02 1.15 7.67
CA LEU A 62 17.91 2.07 6.98
C LEU A 62 18.81 2.75 8.00
N GLU A 63 20.07 2.93 7.65
CA GLU A 63 20.95 3.78 8.43
C GLU A 63 20.68 5.24 8.10
N MET A 64 20.73 6.08 9.13
CA MET A 64 20.82 7.51 8.92
C MET A 64 22.09 7.75 8.10
N PRO A 65 22.03 8.55 7.01
CA PRO A 65 23.24 9.11 6.45
C PRO A 65 23.92 9.79 7.63
N GLN A 66 25.07 9.25 8.07
CA GLN A 66 25.87 9.98 9.03
C GLN A 66 26.15 11.29 8.33
N SER A 67 25.54 12.38 8.83
CA SER A 67 25.90 13.70 8.38
C SER A 67 27.37 13.75 8.68
N SER A 68 28.19 13.57 7.65
CA SER A 68 29.63 13.74 7.70
C SER A 68 29.77 15.19 8.08
N GLY A 69 29.78 15.40 9.40
CA GLY A 69 29.88 16.71 9.99
C GLY A 69 31.08 17.32 9.32
N SER A 70 30.87 18.48 8.73
CA SER A 70 31.93 19.38 8.33
C SER A 70 32.74 19.70 9.58
N HIS A 71 33.59 18.75 10.00
CA HIS A 71 34.71 18.97 10.89
C HIS A 71 35.76 19.71 10.05
N GLU A 72 35.45 20.97 9.74
CA GLU A 72 36.48 21.96 9.54
C GLU A 72 37.16 22.15 10.90
N GLY A 73 38.36 21.58 11.05
CA GLY A 73 39.19 21.81 12.23
C GLY A 73 39.73 20.53 12.84
N ASP A 74 40.85 20.04 12.30
CA ASP A 74 42.18 20.19 12.93
C ASP A 74 43.09 19.04 12.49
N LEU A 75 44.04 19.40 11.63
CA LEU A 75 45.17 18.59 11.23
C LEU A 75 46.11 18.43 12.42
N SER A 76 45.97 17.36 13.21
CA SER A 76 47.12 16.82 13.94
C SER A 76 46.92 15.33 14.20
N GLY A 77 47.88 14.55 13.70
CA GLY A 77 47.73 13.12 13.50
C GLY A 77 47.87 12.27 14.75
N SER A 78 47.42 11.03 14.60
CA SER A 78 48.13 9.84 15.06
C SER A 78 47.48 8.64 14.37
N GLY A 79 48.27 7.93 13.56
CA GLY A 79 47.80 6.77 12.79
C GLY A 79 47.47 5.61 13.72
N SER A 80 46.20 5.23 13.76
CA SER A 80 45.78 3.91 14.22
C SER A 80 45.00 3.25 13.11
N ASP A 81 45.65 2.31 12.40
CA ASP A 81 45.09 1.48 11.34
C ASP A 81 44.11 0.44 11.91
N PHE A 82 43.03 0.90 12.55
CA PHE A 82 41.92 0.04 12.94
C PHE A 82 40.89 0.02 11.82
N GLU A 83 41.20 -0.69 10.73
CA GLU A 83 40.23 -1.11 9.70
C GLU A 83 39.26 -2.16 10.25
N GLY A 84 38.63 -1.87 11.39
CA GLY A 84 37.42 -2.56 11.81
C GLY A 84 36.30 -2.10 10.90
N SER A 85 36.15 -2.74 9.74
CA SER A 85 34.99 -2.57 8.86
C SER A 85 33.74 -3.01 9.62
N GLU A 86 33.20 -2.09 10.41
CA GLU A 86 31.91 -2.21 11.07
C GLU A 86 30.89 -2.33 9.94
N LEU A 87 30.58 -3.58 9.59
CA LEU A 87 29.56 -3.92 8.62
C LEU A 87 28.27 -3.27 9.11
N THR A 88 27.90 -2.20 8.42
CA THR A 88 26.65 -1.48 8.58
C THR A 88 25.52 -2.46 8.86
N LEU A 89 24.65 -2.16 9.82
CA LEU A 89 23.52 -3.00 10.20
C LEU A 89 22.64 -3.28 8.96
N ALA A 90 22.50 -2.28 8.08
CA ALA A 90 21.87 -2.45 6.77
C ALA A 90 22.60 -3.48 5.87
N GLY A 91 23.93 -3.49 5.88
CA GLY A 91 24.75 -4.51 5.20
C GLY A 91 24.58 -5.91 5.79
N ARG A 92 24.37 -6.02 7.10
CA ARG A 92 24.07 -7.29 7.77
C ARG A 92 22.68 -7.82 7.40
N LEU A 93 21.67 -6.95 7.40
CA LEU A 93 20.29 -7.29 6.99
C LEU A 93 20.22 -7.82 5.55
N ARG A 94 21.00 -7.24 4.63
CA ARG A 94 21.07 -7.72 3.23
C ARG A 94 21.64 -9.13 3.09
N LYS A 95 22.39 -9.60 4.09
CA LYS A 95 23.03 -10.93 4.11
C LYS A 95 22.20 -11.98 4.83
N LEU A 96 21.13 -11.57 5.53
CA LEU A 96 20.24 -12.52 6.19
C LEU A 96 19.53 -13.38 5.15
N THR A 97 19.63 -14.68 5.34
CA THR A 97 18.85 -15.70 4.65
C THR A 97 17.38 -15.66 5.09
N SER A 98 16.47 -16.17 4.27
CA SER A 98 15.04 -16.26 4.62
C SER A 98 14.81 -16.99 5.96
N ARG A 99 15.64 -18.00 6.26
CA ARG A 99 15.58 -18.71 7.55
C ARG A 99 15.96 -17.82 8.73
N GLU A 100 16.98 -16.98 8.59
CA GLU A 100 17.38 -16.05 9.65
C GLU A 100 16.33 -14.96 9.85
N TRP A 101 15.68 -14.49 8.79
CA TRP A 101 14.52 -13.59 8.88
C TRP A 101 13.36 -14.25 9.63
N GLU A 102 13.05 -15.51 9.37
CA GLU A 102 11.99 -16.24 10.06
C GLU A 102 12.29 -16.40 11.55
N ILE A 103 13.54 -16.75 11.88
CA ILE A 103 14.01 -16.81 13.28
C ILE A 103 13.93 -15.43 13.93
N ALA A 104 14.30 -14.36 13.21
CA ALA A 104 14.22 -13.01 13.72
C ALA A 104 12.77 -12.58 13.98
N LEU A 105 11.80 -12.93 13.14
CA LEU A 105 10.39 -12.62 13.40
C LEU A 105 9.82 -13.39 14.60
N GLY A 106 10.30 -14.62 14.84
CA GLY A 106 9.90 -15.44 15.99
C GLY A 106 8.47 -16.00 15.91
N ILE A 107 7.81 -15.90 14.75
CA ILE A 107 6.43 -16.34 14.52
C ILE A 107 6.39 -17.80 14.05
N GLY A 108 7.39 -18.21 13.25
CA GLY A 108 7.40 -19.49 12.55
C GLY A 108 6.67 -19.41 11.19
N GLN A 109 7.23 -20.10 10.20
CA GLN A 109 6.79 -19.99 8.80
C GLN A 109 5.34 -20.40 8.60
N ASP A 110 4.93 -21.54 9.19
CA ASP A 110 3.59 -22.10 8.99
C ASP A 110 2.51 -21.15 9.51
N LEU A 111 2.70 -20.62 10.72
CA LEU A 111 1.78 -19.68 11.35
C LEU A 111 1.77 -18.33 10.62
N ARG A 112 2.93 -17.83 10.19
CA ARG A 112 3.02 -16.61 9.37
C ARG A 112 2.24 -16.76 8.07
N GLU A 113 2.43 -17.85 7.34
CA GLU A 113 1.71 -18.11 6.09
C GLU A 113 0.22 -18.36 6.33
N GLU A 114 -0.16 -18.99 7.44
CA GLU A 114 -1.57 -19.16 7.83
C GLU A 114 -2.24 -17.82 8.14
N VAL A 115 -1.58 -16.95 8.91
CA VAL A 115 -2.05 -15.60 9.23
C VAL A 115 -2.17 -14.75 7.97
N ILE A 116 -1.16 -14.77 7.09
CA ILE A 116 -1.19 -14.01 5.84
C ILE A 116 -2.31 -14.55 4.94
N ARG A 117 -2.50 -15.87 4.86
CA ARG A 117 -3.62 -16.48 4.11
C ARG A 117 -4.98 -16.11 4.69
N LEU A 118 -5.10 -15.96 6.00
CA LEU A 118 -6.32 -15.44 6.63
C LEU A 118 -6.59 -14.02 6.10
N VAL A 119 -5.59 -13.13 6.15
CA VAL A 119 -5.73 -11.73 5.72
C VAL A 119 -5.90 -11.58 4.21
N ASP A 120 -5.30 -12.46 3.41
CA ASP A 120 -5.44 -12.55 1.95
C ASP A 120 -6.74 -13.27 1.55
N TRP A 121 -7.84 -12.70 2.04
CA TRP A 121 -9.19 -13.27 2.10
C TRP A 121 -9.79 -13.74 0.78
N GLY A 122 -9.19 -13.43 -0.37
CA GLY A 122 -9.73 -13.76 -1.70
C GLY A 122 -10.06 -15.24 -1.88
N ASN A 123 -9.38 -16.12 -1.16
CA ASN A 123 -9.58 -17.57 -1.22
C ASN A 123 -10.42 -18.16 -0.06
N VAL A 124 -10.58 -17.44 1.05
CA VAL A 124 -11.23 -17.93 2.29
C VAL A 124 -12.66 -17.43 2.43
N LEU A 125 -13.04 -16.36 1.71
CA LEU A 125 -14.40 -15.84 1.73
C LEU A 125 -15.38 -16.96 1.34
N PRO A 126 -16.37 -17.31 2.18
CA PRO A 126 -17.45 -18.20 1.79
C PRO A 126 -18.02 -17.67 0.49
N LYS A 127 -17.97 -18.47 -0.57
CA LYS A 127 -18.66 -18.13 -1.82
C LYS A 127 -20.09 -17.83 -1.42
N HIS A 128 -20.49 -16.56 -1.57
CA HIS A 128 -21.76 -16.09 -1.07
C HIS A 128 -22.86 -17.07 -1.51
N ALA A 129 -23.67 -17.55 -0.55
CA ALA A 129 -24.65 -18.60 -0.78
C ALA A 129 -25.67 -18.25 -1.89
N SER A 130 -25.74 -16.97 -2.29
CA SER A 130 -26.61 -16.55 -3.38
C SER A 130 -26.26 -17.18 -4.73
N GLY A 131 -25.01 -17.55 -5.03
CA GLY A 131 -24.63 -18.27 -6.27
C GLY A 131 -25.17 -17.72 -7.60
N ARG A 132 -25.79 -16.54 -7.58
CA ARG A 132 -26.59 -15.96 -8.66
C ARG A 132 -26.09 -14.54 -8.88
N TYR A 133 -24.90 -14.45 -9.45
CA TYR A 133 -24.58 -13.31 -10.31
C TYR A 133 -25.39 -13.49 -11.59
N ALA A 134 -26.69 -13.18 -11.54
CA ALA A 134 -27.39 -12.81 -12.75
C ALA A 134 -26.83 -11.44 -13.14
N PRO A 135 -26.22 -11.27 -14.32
CA PRO A 135 -25.77 -9.95 -14.77
C PRO A 135 -27.01 -9.06 -14.88
N SER A 136 -27.18 -8.18 -13.89
CA SER A 136 -28.20 -7.14 -13.96
C SER A 136 -27.91 -6.31 -15.20
N ARG A 137 -28.92 -6.19 -16.06
CA ARG A 137 -28.86 -5.43 -17.31
C ARG A 137 -28.45 -3.99 -17.00
N SER A 138 -27.27 -3.65 -17.49
CA SER A 138 -26.62 -2.34 -17.58
C SER A 138 -27.56 -1.13 -17.60
N GLU A 139 -27.46 -0.30 -16.58
CA GLU A 139 -27.55 1.16 -16.74
C GLU A 139 -26.14 1.69 -17.07
N PRO A 140 -26.01 2.70 -17.96
CA PRO A 140 -24.72 3.24 -18.37
C PRO A 140 -24.12 4.11 -17.25
N CYS A 141 -23.13 3.58 -16.53
CA CYS A 141 -22.37 4.33 -15.53
C CYS A 141 -21.26 5.17 -16.18
N SER A 142 -21.15 6.43 -15.73
CA SER A 142 -20.14 7.41 -16.14
C SER A 142 -18.72 7.02 -15.72
N ALA A 143 -17.75 7.30 -16.59
CA ALA A 143 -16.35 6.87 -16.57
C ALA A 143 -15.42 7.54 -15.54
N ASN A 144 -15.82 7.68 -14.26
CA ASN A 144 -14.90 8.14 -13.22
C ASN A 144 -14.38 6.96 -12.40
N SER A 145 -13.07 6.71 -12.50
CA SER A 145 -12.30 5.74 -11.72
C SER A 145 -12.59 5.86 -10.22
N SER A 146 -13.31 4.90 -9.65
CA SER A 146 -13.62 4.84 -8.22
C SER A 146 -13.55 3.39 -7.78
N PHE A 147 -12.47 3.02 -7.09
CA PHE A 147 -12.44 1.81 -6.26
C PHE A 147 -13.38 1.93 -5.04
N SER A 148 -13.95 3.11 -4.80
CA SER A 148 -14.97 3.38 -3.79
C SER A 148 -16.37 3.10 -4.33
N SER A 149 -16.76 1.83 -4.39
CA SER A 149 -18.15 1.47 -4.68
C SER A 149 -19.01 1.76 -3.44
N THR A 150 -19.84 2.80 -3.51
CA THR A 150 -20.87 3.05 -2.51
C THR A 150 -22.09 2.17 -2.81
N SER A 151 -22.12 0.98 -2.22
CA SER A 151 -23.27 0.08 -2.26
C SER A 151 -24.46 0.73 -1.55
N SER A 152 -25.38 1.31 -2.33
CA SER A 152 -26.71 1.67 -1.86
C SER A 152 -27.64 0.47 -2.04
N THR A 153 -28.49 0.23 -1.04
CA THR A 153 -29.69 -0.64 -1.03
C THR A 153 -29.62 -2.00 -0.32
N THR A 154 -30.01 -1.96 0.96
CA THR A 154 -31.07 -2.76 1.62
C THR A 154 -31.02 -4.30 1.66
N SER A 155 -29.97 -4.97 1.19
CA SER A 155 -29.80 -6.40 1.53
C SER A 155 -29.12 -6.55 2.89
N CYS A 156 -29.91 -6.87 3.93
CA CYS A 156 -29.44 -7.32 5.23
C CYS A 156 -28.40 -8.44 5.10
N ASP A 157 -27.35 -8.34 5.91
CA ASP A 157 -26.36 -9.38 6.26
C ASP A 157 -25.08 -9.52 5.41
N LEU A 158 -24.81 -8.63 4.46
CA LEU A 158 -23.42 -8.50 3.98
C LEU A 158 -22.59 -7.78 5.05
N SER A 159 -21.59 -8.47 5.62
CA SER A 159 -20.74 -7.87 6.64
C SER A 159 -19.96 -6.72 6.02
N ASN A 160 -20.04 -5.56 6.65
CA ASN A 160 -19.32 -4.36 6.23
C ASN A 160 -17.82 -4.67 6.03
N LEU A 161 -17.28 -5.55 6.87
CA LEU A 161 -15.92 -6.03 6.78
C LEU A 161 -15.66 -6.81 5.48
N TYR A 162 -16.55 -7.73 5.09
CA TYR A 162 -16.42 -8.49 3.84
C TYR A 162 -16.28 -7.56 2.65
N ASP A 163 -17.18 -6.57 2.52
CA ASP A 163 -17.16 -5.64 1.39
C ASP A 163 -15.88 -4.82 1.36
N GLN A 164 -15.41 -4.35 2.52
CA GLN A 164 -14.13 -3.62 2.63
C GLN A 164 -12.96 -4.50 2.20
N LEU A 165 -12.89 -5.73 2.71
CA LEU A 165 -11.78 -6.62 2.41
C LEU A 165 -11.84 -7.14 0.98
N ALA A 166 -13.00 -7.28 0.35
CA ALA A 166 -13.11 -7.67 -1.04
C ALA A 166 -12.71 -6.53 -2.00
N SER A 167 -13.15 -5.30 -1.70
CA SER A 167 -12.99 -4.15 -2.60
C SER A 167 -11.68 -3.36 -2.41
N CYS A 168 -11.07 -3.42 -1.22
CA CYS A 168 -9.89 -2.63 -0.88
C CYS A 168 -8.64 -3.50 -0.71
N PRO A 169 -7.87 -3.79 -1.79
CA PRO A 169 -6.63 -4.55 -1.68
C PRO A 169 -5.61 -3.87 -0.75
N GLU A 170 -5.60 -2.55 -0.71
CA GLU A 170 -4.74 -1.76 0.16
C GLU A 170 -4.98 -2.04 1.65
N THR A 171 -6.23 -2.27 2.06
CA THR A 171 -6.56 -2.64 3.44
C THR A 171 -5.90 -3.97 3.82
N ARG A 172 -5.96 -4.97 2.94
CA ARG A 172 -5.36 -6.29 3.17
C ARG A 172 -3.83 -6.20 3.23
N PHE A 173 -3.23 -5.56 2.22
CA PHE A 173 -1.79 -5.37 2.13
C PHE A 173 -1.25 -4.64 3.37
N HIS A 174 -1.90 -3.53 3.77
CA HIS A 174 -1.45 -2.73 4.91
C HIS A 174 -1.58 -3.49 6.24
N ALA A 175 -2.60 -4.33 6.41
CA ALA A 175 -2.74 -5.17 7.59
C ALA A 175 -1.56 -6.15 7.73
N VAL A 176 -1.21 -6.88 6.65
CA VAL A 176 -0.06 -7.79 6.65
C VAL A 176 1.25 -7.03 6.85
N TRP A 177 1.42 -5.89 6.19
CA TRP A 177 2.62 -5.07 6.34
C TRP A 177 2.83 -4.60 7.78
N MET A 178 1.77 -4.13 8.44
CA MET A 178 1.81 -3.75 9.86
C MET A 178 2.13 -4.95 10.77
N PHE A 179 1.54 -6.11 10.49
CA PHE A 179 1.80 -7.35 11.22
C PHE A 179 3.29 -7.72 11.17
N LEU A 180 3.88 -7.79 9.97
CA LEU A 180 5.30 -8.11 9.79
C LEU A 180 6.20 -7.05 10.48
N ARG A 181 5.87 -5.76 10.34
CA ARG A 181 6.63 -4.68 10.98
C ARG A 181 6.59 -4.74 12.50
N TYR A 182 5.44 -5.08 13.08
CA TYR A 182 5.28 -5.20 14.53
C TYR A 182 6.23 -6.25 15.10
N PHE A 183 6.24 -7.46 14.55
CA PHE A 183 7.13 -8.53 15.01
C PHE A 183 8.60 -8.21 14.76
N TRP A 184 8.92 -7.57 13.63
CA TRP A 184 10.27 -7.08 13.37
C TRP A 184 10.76 -6.09 14.45
N ARG A 185 9.90 -5.17 14.88
CA ARG A 185 10.23 -4.20 15.94
C ARG A 185 10.39 -4.87 17.29
N LEU A 186 9.53 -5.83 17.60
CA LEU A 186 9.59 -6.58 18.85
C LEU A 186 10.93 -7.32 18.97
N ALA A 187 11.32 -8.04 17.92
CA ALA A 187 12.57 -8.79 17.87
C ALA A 187 13.84 -7.94 18.02
N ASN A 188 13.83 -6.71 17.50
CA ASN A 188 14.97 -5.79 17.62
C ASN A 188 15.03 -5.08 18.97
N THR A 189 13.90 -4.95 19.68
CA THR A 189 13.87 -4.32 21.00
C THR A 189 14.57 -5.20 22.04
N ASP A 190 14.39 -6.52 21.95
CA ASP A 190 14.98 -7.50 22.86
C ASP A 190 16.52 -7.56 22.79
N GLN A 191 17.13 -7.20 21.66
CA GLN A 191 18.59 -7.23 21.49
C GLN A 191 19.32 -6.08 22.19
N LEU A 192 18.62 -4.99 22.52
CA LEU A 192 19.21 -3.75 23.07
C LEU A 192 19.35 -3.74 24.60
N GLY A 193 19.00 -4.82 25.29
CA GLY A 193 19.57 -5.11 26.61
C GLY A 193 18.88 -4.48 27.82
N ASP A 194 17.63 -4.06 27.74
CA ASP A 194 16.81 -3.84 28.93
C ASP A 194 15.95 -5.09 29.19
N GLN A 195 16.29 -5.86 30.24
CA GLN A 195 15.43 -6.92 30.79
C GLN A 195 14.09 -6.36 31.35
N ALA A 196 13.84 -5.07 31.21
CA ALA A 196 12.60 -4.43 31.56
C ALA A 196 11.65 -4.46 30.35
N THR A 197 10.50 -5.10 30.52
CA THR A 197 9.28 -5.00 29.70
C THR A 197 8.96 -6.07 28.65
N THR A 198 9.42 -7.31 28.80
CA THR A 198 8.57 -8.47 28.43
C THR A 198 7.37 -8.66 29.39
N ALA A 199 7.16 -7.71 30.31
CA ALA A 199 6.01 -7.61 31.21
C ALA A 199 4.64 -7.39 30.49
N GLY A 200 4.61 -7.19 29.17
CA GLY A 200 3.36 -7.08 28.39
C GLY A 200 2.82 -8.40 27.85
N LEU A 201 3.70 -9.36 27.54
CA LEU A 201 3.36 -10.71 27.08
C LEU A 201 3.60 -11.77 28.17
N GLN A 202 3.64 -11.35 29.46
CA GLN A 202 3.61 -12.26 30.62
C GLN A 202 2.23 -12.91 30.81
N VAL A 203 1.53 -13.20 29.72
CA VAL A 203 0.29 -13.94 29.77
C VAL A 203 0.64 -15.41 29.61
N GLN A 204 0.20 -16.19 30.57
CA GLN A 204 0.30 -17.64 30.70
C GLN A 204 -0.47 -18.40 29.60
N ASP A 205 -0.79 -17.72 28.51
CA ASP A 205 -1.66 -18.13 27.41
C ASP A 205 -0.82 -18.59 26.21
N ASP A 206 -1.42 -19.45 25.41
CA ASP A 206 -0.88 -20.03 24.19
C ASP A 206 -0.31 -18.94 23.25
N PRO A 207 0.99 -18.96 22.91
CA PRO A 207 1.63 -17.93 22.09
C PRO A 207 0.96 -17.76 20.72
N ASP A 208 0.37 -18.84 20.19
CA ASP A 208 -0.32 -18.82 18.91
C ASP A 208 -1.58 -17.93 18.99
N LEU A 209 -2.30 -17.95 20.12
CA LEU A 209 -3.47 -17.09 20.34
C LEU A 209 -3.07 -15.60 20.36
N ALA A 210 -1.94 -15.26 20.97
CA ALA A 210 -1.45 -13.88 20.98
C ALA A 210 -1.12 -13.39 19.56
N ILE A 211 -0.49 -14.23 18.74
CA ILE A 211 -0.16 -13.91 17.34
C ILE A 211 -1.44 -13.65 16.53
N TRP A 212 -2.48 -14.47 16.73
CA TRP A 212 -3.79 -14.26 16.11
C TRP A 212 -4.47 -12.97 16.56
N ASP A 213 -4.41 -12.60 17.85
CA ASP A 213 -4.97 -11.34 18.34
C ASP A 213 -4.25 -10.12 17.72
N ILE A 214 -2.92 -10.18 17.58
CA ILE A 214 -2.13 -9.16 16.88
C ILE A 214 -2.53 -9.07 15.40
N ALA A 215 -2.69 -10.20 14.71
CA ALA A 215 -3.11 -10.22 13.31
C ALA A 215 -4.49 -9.56 13.10
N LEU A 216 -5.48 -9.92 13.93
CA LEU A 216 -6.80 -9.31 13.90
C LEU A 216 -6.78 -7.82 14.26
N ALA A 217 -5.93 -7.43 15.21
CA ALA A 217 -5.72 -6.04 15.57
C ALA A 217 -5.11 -5.22 14.42
N CYS A 218 -4.11 -5.76 13.70
CA CYS A 218 -3.56 -5.15 12.49
C CYS A 218 -4.64 -4.98 11.41
N LEU A 219 -5.49 -5.99 11.20
CA LEU A 219 -6.62 -5.90 10.27
C LEU A 219 -7.61 -4.81 10.68
N ALA A 220 -7.99 -4.74 11.95
CA ALA A 220 -8.90 -3.73 12.47
C ALA A 220 -8.33 -2.32 12.33
N LEU A 221 -7.04 -2.12 12.63
CA LEU A 221 -6.35 -0.84 12.43
C LEU A 221 -6.31 -0.46 10.94
N SER A 222 -6.03 -1.42 10.06
CA SER A 222 -5.98 -1.18 8.62
C SER A 222 -7.35 -0.76 8.08
N VAL A 223 -8.43 -1.44 8.50
CA VAL A 223 -9.80 -1.06 8.14
C VAL A 223 -10.12 0.35 8.64
N LYS A 224 -9.80 0.67 9.90
CA LYS A 224 -9.99 2.03 10.45
C LYS A 224 -9.20 3.10 9.71
N PHE A 225 -8.04 2.73 9.17
CA PHE A 225 -7.18 3.64 8.43
C PHE A 225 -7.71 3.93 7.03
N HIS A 226 -8.27 2.92 6.35
CA HIS A 226 -8.65 2.98 4.93
C HIS A 226 -10.14 3.20 4.67
N ARG A 227 -10.99 2.98 5.68
CA ARG A 227 -12.43 3.10 5.55
C ARG A 227 -12.91 4.39 6.21
N ASP A 228 -13.63 5.20 5.42
CA ASP A 228 -14.38 6.32 5.97
C ASP A 228 -15.60 5.81 6.76
N PHE A 229 -15.90 6.46 7.88
CA PHE A 229 -17.06 6.16 8.74
C PHE A 229 -18.11 7.26 8.67
N LEU A 230 -18.01 8.15 7.68
CA LEU A 230 -19.06 9.09 7.32
C LEU A 230 -20.23 8.38 6.61
N VAL A 231 -21.45 8.81 6.93
CA VAL A 231 -22.69 8.32 6.32
C VAL A 231 -22.57 8.36 4.78
N PRO A 232 -22.87 7.27 4.06
CA PRO A 232 -23.65 6.09 4.49
C PRO A 232 -22.84 4.92 5.08
N LEU A 233 -21.51 5.06 5.25
CA LEU A 233 -20.67 3.98 5.77
C LEU A 233 -20.77 3.92 7.30
N TYR A 234 -21.04 2.73 7.84
CA TYR A 234 -21.02 2.48 9.28
C TYR A 234 -19.65 1.94 9.71
N PRO A 235 -19.22 2.20 10.97
CA PRO A 235 -18.07 1.53 11.55
C PRO A 235 -18.24 0.02 11.50
N VAL A 236 -17.19 -0.69 11.10
CA VAL A 236 -17.16 -2.16 11.16
C VAL A 236 -17.16 -2.57 12.63
N GLN A 237 -18.07 -3.47 13.01
CA GLN A 237 -18.22 -3.88 14.40
C GLN A 237 -17.18 -4.91 14.81
N ALA A 238 -16.79 -4.91 16.09
CA ALA A 238 -15.81 -5.85 16.65
C ALA A 238 -16.17 -7.33 16.38
N HIS A 239 -17.45 -7.68 16.44
CA HIS A 239 -17.91 -9.05 16.23
C HIS A 239 -17.63 -9.54 14.79
N GLU A 240 -17.57 -8.64 13.79
CA GLU A 240 -17.26 -9.00 12.41
C GLU A 240 -15.81 -9.47 12.29
N PHE A 241 -14.89 -8.85 13.02
CA PHE A 241 -13.49 -9.29 13.08
C PHE A 241 -13.33 -10.58 13.89
N LEU A 242 -14.06 -10.73 15.00
CA LEU A 242 -14.06 -11.95 15.79
C LEU A 242 -14.62 -13.16 15.06
N ALA A 243 -15.55 -12.95 14.12
CA ALA A 243 -16.07 -14.01 13.26
C ALA A 243 -14.99 -14.61 12.35
N LEU A 244 -13.88 -13.89 12.17
CA LEU A 244 -12.73 -14.32 11.36
C LEU A 244 -11.70 -15.11 12.18
N ALA A 245 -11.76 -15.02 13.51
CA ALA A 245 -10.82 -15.69 14.39
C ALA A 245 -11.05 -17.21 14.37
N PRO A 246 -9.99 -18.04 14.16
CA PRO A 246 -10.14 -19.50 14.15
C PRO A 246 -10.50 -20.08 15.54
N HIS A 247 -10.11 -19.38 16.61
CA HIS A 247 -10.28 -19.86 17.99
C HIS A 247 -11.35 -19.08 18.76
N GLU A 248 -12.25 -19.78 19.45
CA GLU A 248 -13.29 -19.16 20.28
C GLU A 248 -12.71 -18.40 21.48
N ALA A 249 -11.51 -18.76 21.94
CA ALA A 249 -10.80 -18.10 23.04
C ALA A 249 -10.55 -16.61 22.79
N LEU A 250 -10.43 -16.19 21.52
CA LEU A 250 -10.21 -14.80 21.13
C LEU A 250 -11.46 -13.91 21.32
N ARG A 251 -12.65 -14.50 21.50
CA ARG A 251 -13.93 -13.76 21.56
C ARG A 251 -14.14 -12.93 22.84
N GLY A 252 -13.45 -13.27 23.93
CA GLY A 252 -13.65 -12.63 25.24
C GLY A 252 -12.95 -11.28 25.42
N ASN A 253 -11.78 -11.09 24.79
CA ASN A 253 -10.86 -9.97 25.07
C ASN A 253 -10.46 -9.20 23.80
N PHE A 254 -11.41 -8.96 22.89
CA PHE A 254 -11.10 -8.39 21.58
C PHE A 254 -10.25 -7.10 21.62
N THR A 255 -9.02 -7.25 21.10
CA THR A 255 -8.06 -6.35 20.43
C THR A 255 -7.88 -4.89 20.86
N SER A 256 -8.48 -4.36 21.93
CA SER A 256 -8.15 -2.99 22.35
C SER A 256 -6.72 -2.88 22.91
N ALA A 257 -6.27 -3.91 23.63
CA ALA A 257 -4.90 -4.03 24.13
C ALA A 257 -3.92 -4.25 22.97
N ALA A 258 -4.14 -5.26 22.13
CA ALA A 258 -3.31 -5.54 20.95
C ALA A 258 -3.21 -4.33 20.00
N GLN A 259 -4.31 -3.65 19.67
CA GLN A 259 -4.27 -2.44 18.82
C GLN A 259 -3.41 -1.34 19.45
N ARG A 260 -3.54 -1.12 20.76
CA ARG A 260 -2.74 -0.14 21.49
C ARG A 260 -1.27 -0.52 21.50
N ASP A 261 -0.96 -1.79 21.69
CA ASP A 261 0.42 -2.27 21.76
C ASP A 261 1.09 -2.18 20.38
N ILE A 262 0.39 -2.55 19.30
CA ILE A 262 0.85 -2.31 17.92
C ILE A 262 1.12 -0.83 17.69
N LEU A 263 0.18 0.06 18.04
CA LEU A 263 0.35 1.50 17.86
C LEU A 263 1.54 2.04 18.66
N LYS A 264 1.76 1.57 19.89
CA LYS A 264 2.92 1.97 20.70
C LYS A 264 4.23 1.47 20.10
N THR A 265 4.31 0.19 19.73
CA THR A 265 5.49 -0.44 19.13
C THR A 265 5.88 0.23 17.81
N LEU A 266 4.90 0.67 17.03
CA LEU A 266 5.09 1.39 15.77
C LEU A 266 5.13 2.93 15.94
N GLU A 267 5.18 3.44 17.17
CA GLU A 267 5.21 4.88 17.49
C GLU A 267 4.12 5.68 16.75
N PHE A 268 2.92 5.12 16.68
CA PHE A 268 1.76 5.68 16.00
C PHE A 268 1.99 5.96 14.50
N SER A 269 2.97 5.30 13.88
CA SER A 269 3.29 5.42 12.45
C SER A 269 3.00 4.12 11.70
N LEU A 270 1.79 4.03 11.16
CA LEU A 270 1.32 2.82 10.50
C LEU A 270 1.99 2.58 9.14
N GLY A 271 2.48 3.63 8.49
CA GLY A 271 3.13 3.51 7.19
C GLY A 271 2.68 4.56 6.19
N VAL A 272 3.41 4.61 5.08
CA VAL A 272 2.84 4.97 3.78
C VAL A 272 2.19 3.73 3.16
N THR A 273 1.25 3.94 2.24
CA THR A 273 0.52 2.86 1.58
C THR A 273 0.79 2.87 0.07
N PRO A 274 0.77 1.69 -0.61
CA PRO A 274 1.12 1.63 -2.02
C PRO A 274 0.17 2.42 -2.93
N GLN A 275 -1.14 2.47 -2.61
CA GLN A 275 -2.11 3.19 -3.42
C GLN A 275 -1.87 4.70 -3.42
N ALA A 276 -1.49 5.27 -2.27
CA ALA A 276 -1.19 6.69 -2.18
C ALA A 276 -0.01 7.07 -3.10
N ILE A 277 1.07 6.28 -3.06
CA ILE A 277 2.23 6.48 -3.95
C ILE A 277 1.82 6.29 -5.41
N LEU A 278 1.02 5.27 -5.72
CA LEU A 278 0.56 4.96 -7.08
C LEU A 278 -0.32 6.08 -7.65
N ASN A 279 -1.20 6.66 -6.84
CA ASN A 279 -2.04 7.79 -7.21
C ASN A 279 -1.21 9.04 -7.50
N GLU A 280 -0.22 9.35 -6.67
CA GLU A 280 0.66 10.49 -6.91
C GLU A 280 1.57 10.27 -8.12
N LEU A 281 2.03 9.05 -8.39
CA LEU A 281 2.77 8.72 -9.61
C LEU A 281 1.92 8.94 -10.87
N TRP A 282 0.67 8.46 -10.86
CA TRP A 282 -0.29 8.72 -11.95
C TRP A 282 -0.54 10.22 -12.16
N ALA A 283 -0.63 10.98 -11.07
CA ALA A 283 -0.81 12.43 -11.11
C ALA A 283 0.46 13.18 -11.57
N ALA A 284 1.64 12.69 -11.21
CA ALA A 284 2.93 13.32 -11.48
C ALA A 284 3.51 13.05 -12.88
N LEU A 285 3.14 11.92 -13.51
CA LEU A 285 3.77 11.43 -14.74
C LEU A 285 2.82 11.48 -15.95
N PRO A 286 2.82 12.58 -16.72
CA PRO A 286 2.02 12.65 -17.95
C PRO A 286 2.42 11.61 -19.00
N SER A 287 3.69 11.16 -19.03
CA SER A 287 4.16 10.08 -19.93
C SER A 287 3.44 8.75 -19.64
N LEU A 288 3.34 8.38 -18.37
CA LEU A 288 2.59 7.20 -17.91
C LEU A 288 1.11 7.29 -18.32
N ARG A 289 0.48 8.45 -18.13
CA ARG A 289 -0.91 8.69 -18.53
C ARG A 289 -1.13 8.58 -20.03
N ALA A 290 -0.21 9.14 -20.82
CA ALA A 290 -0.33 9.13 -22.27
C ALA A 290 -0.34 7.70 -22.83
N VAL A 291 0.54 6.84 -22.33
CA VAL A 291 0.65 5.44 -22.79
C VAL A 291 -0.50 4.56 -22.30
N LEU A 292 -1.07 4.87 -21.12
CA LEU A 292 -2.20 4.14 -20.53
C LEU A 292 -3.56 4.81 -20.77
N SER A 293 -3.64 5.74 -21.72
CA SER A 293 -4.85 6.50 -22.05
C SER A 293 -5.96 5.67 -22.73
N PHE A 294 -5.69 4.40 -23.04
CA PHE A 294 -6.69 3.49 -23.60
C PHE A 294 -7.70 3.02 -22.55
N GLU A 295 -8.87 2.57 -23.00
CA GLU A 295 -9.97 2.18 -22.13
C GLU A 295 -9.55 1.10 -21.13
N GLY A 296 -9.66 1.41 -19.84
CA GLY A 296 -9.30 0.50 -18.75
C GLY A 296 -7.80 0.26 -18.58
N GLY A 297 -6.91 0.94 -19.33
CA GLY A 297 -5.47 0.69 -19.28
C GLY A 297 -4.85 0.89 -17.90
N TRP A 298 -5.18 2.00 -17.24
CA TRP A 298 -4.76 2.25 -15.87
C TRP A 298 -5.31 1.21 -14.89
N ASN A 299 -6.60 0.89 -14.97
CA ASN A 299 -7.23 -0.10 -14.09
C ASN A 299 -6.63 -1.50 -14.25
N ALA A 300 -6.33 -1.90 -15.50
CA ALA A 300 -5.67 -3.17 -15.79
C ALA A 300 -4.26 -3.21 -15.20
N LEU A 301 -3.50 -2.11 -15.35
CA LEU A 301 -2.16 -2.00 -14.76
C LEU A 301 -2.21 -2.05 -13.24
N GLN A 302 -3.10 -1.29 -12.59
CA GLN A 302 -3.25 -1.31 -11.13
C GLN A 302 -3.59 -2.71 -10.60
N LYS A 303 -4.48 -3.45 -11.29
CA LYS A 303 -4.81 -4.82 -10.91
C LYS A 303 -3.60 -5.73 -10.96
N GLU A 304 -2.80 -5.66 -12.02
CA GLU A 304 -1.57 -6.45 -12.17
C GLU A 304 -0.53 -6.07 -11.10
N VAL A 305 -0.39 -4.78 -10.81
CA VAL A 305 0.50 -4.29 -9.74
C VAL A 305 0.09 -4.86 -8.39
N TRP A 306 -1.21 -4.81 -8.05
CA TRP A 306 -1.71 -5.37 -6.80
C TRP A 306 -1.53 -6.87 -6.72
N PHE A 307 -1.80 -7.60 -7.81
CA PHE A 307 -1.57 -9.04 -7.90
C PHE A 307 -0.13 -9.38 -7.53
N ARG A 308 0.84 -8.69 -8.17
CA ARG A 308 2.26 -8.82 -7.87
C ARG A 308 2.61 -8.50 -6.41
N LEU A 309 2.10 -7.38 -5.89
CA LEU A 309 2.35 -7.00 -4.49
C LEU A 309 1.81 -8.03 -3.50
N PHE A 310 0.69 -8.68 -3.78
CA PHE A 310 0.18 -9.77 -2.95
C PHE A 310 1.04 -11.02 -3.05
N ASP A 311 1.54 -11.36 -4.23
CA ASP A 311 2.42 -12.52 -4.37
C ASP A 311 3.65 -12.40 -3.44
N ILE A 312 4.28 -11.23 -3.40
CA ILE A 312 5.51 -11.05 -2.61
C ILE A 312 5.30 -10.79 -1.13
N ILE A 313 4.09 -10.42 -0.68
CA ILE A 313 3.88 -10.10 0.74
C ILE A 313 4.02 -11.35 1.64
N TYR A 314 3.95 -12.53 1.04
CA TYR A 314 4.26 -13.81 1.67
C TYR A 314 5.76 -14.03 1.91
N ALA A 315 6.65 -13.23 1.33
CA ALA A 315 8.08 -13.34 1.57
C ALA A 315 8.44 -12.83 2.97
N VAL A 316 9.21 -13.62 3.71
CA VAL A 316 9.61 -13.29 5.10
C VAL A 316 10.49 -12.04 5.18
N ASP A 317 11.30 -11.82 4.14
CA ASP A 317 12.24 -10.72 4.02
C ASP A 317 11.70 -9.58 3.13
N VAL A 318 10.38 -9.53 2.88
CA VAL A 318 9.74 -8.43 2.12
C VAL A 318 10.05 -7.06 2.74
N LEU A 319 10.18 -7.02 4.06
CA LEU A 319 10.56 -5.83 4.81
C LEU A 319 11.99 -5.37 4.53
N ARG A 320 12.82 -6.10 3.77
CA ARG A 320 14.14 -5.60 3.34
C ARG A 320 14.03 -4.37 2.44
N PHE A 321 12.95 -4.26 1.67
CA PHE A 321 12.76 -3.19 0.70
C PHE A 321 11.71 -2.19 1.18
N PRO A 322 11.88 -0.88 0.89
CA PRO A 322 10.79 0.09 1.09
C PRO A 322 9.63 -0.21 0.13
N GLN A 323 8.40 0.07 0.53
CA GLN A 323 7.20 -0.13 -0.28
C GLN A 323 7.27 0.65 -1.60
N SER A 324 7.83 1.86 -1.60
CA SER A 324 8.02 2.65 -2.81
C SER A 324 8.85 1.92 -3.87
N ARG A 325 9.87 1.17 -3.46
CA ARG A 325 10.71 0.35 -4.34
C ARG A 325 10.00 -0.92 -4.79
N LEU A 326 9.30 -1.61 -3.89
CA LEU A 326 8.48 -2.77 -4.23
C LEU A 326 7.41 -2.40 -5.27
N LEU A 327 6.72 -1.29 -5.04
CA LEU A 327 5.72 -0.73 -5.96
C LEU A 327 6.33 -0.34 -7.30
N SER A 328 7.51 0.28 -7.32
CA SER A 328 8.21 0.64 -8.57
C SER A 328 8.52 -0.60 -9.40
N VAL A 329 9.07 -1.66 -8.79
CA VAL A 329 9.34 -2.93 -9.49
C VAL A 329 8.04 -3.56 -9.99
N ALA A 330 7.02 -3.64 -9.15
CA ALA A 330 5.71 -4.18 -9.54
C ALA A 330 5.11 -3.40 -10.72
N LEU A 331 5.16 -2.07 -10.69
CA LEU A 331 4.66 -1.18 -11.75
C LEU A 331 5.42 -1.37 -13.06
N ILE A 332 6.75 -1.39 -13.01
CA ILE A 332 7.61 -1.58 -14.18
C ILE A 332 7.35 -2.97 -14.81
N ASP A 333 7.31 -4.02 -13.99
CA ASP A 333 7.14 -5.40 -14.46
C ASP A 333 5.72 -5.65 -15.01
N SER A 334 4.74 -4.90 -14.53
CA SER A 334 3.35 -4.96 -15.01
C SER A 334 3.12 -4.17 -16.31
N LEU A 335 3.94 -3.15 -16.57
CA LEU A 335 3.74 -2.23 -17.69
C LEU A 335 3.89 -2.92 -19.05
N VAL A 336 4.95 -3.71 -19.23
CA VAL A 336 5.22 -4.40 -20.50
C VAL A 336 4.14 -5.43 -20.85
N PRO A 337 3.73 -6.35 -19.94
CA PRO A 337 2.61 -7.26 -20.20
C PRO A 337 1.30 -6.52 -20.52
N CYS A 338 1.00 -5.43 -19.79
CA CYS A 338 -0.21 -4.63 -20.02
C CYS A 338 -0.24 -4.03 -21.44
N LEU A 339 0.86 -3.42 -21.88
CA LEU A 339 0.98 -2.87 -23.24
C LEU A 339 1.00 -3.97 -24.31
N SER A 340 1.66 -5.09 -24.04
CA SER A 340 1.66 -6.21 -24.97
C SER A 340 0.25 -6.78 -25.17
N ALA A 341 -0.56 -6.88 -24.11
CA ALA A 341 -1.95 -7.33 -24.18
C ALA A 341 -2.83 -6.36 -24.95
N ARG A 342 -2.62 -5.04 -24.79
CA ARG A 342 -3.28 -4.01 -25.60
C ARG A 342 -2.99 -4.22 -27.09
N TYR A 343 -1.72 -4.39 -27.47
CA TYR A 343 -1.34 -4.59 -28.86
C TYR A 343 -1.90 -5.89 -29.45
N GLU A 344 -1.96 -6.95 -28.65
CA GLU A 344 -2.60 -8.20 -29.04
C GLU A 344 -4.11 -7.98 -29.32
N TYR A 345 -4.81 -7.29 -28.43
CA TYR A 345 -6.24 -6.99 -28.58
C TYR A 345 -6.53 -6.15 -29.83
N GLU A 346 -5.77 -5.07 -30.05
CA GLU A 346 -5.89 -4.21 -31.24
C GLU A 346 -5.63 -5.02 -32.54
N SER A 347 -4.68 -5.95 -32.52
CA SER A 347 -4.34 -6.76 -33.70
C SER A 347 -5.36 -7.87 -34.00
N ALA A 348 -5.95 -8.47 -32.97
CA ALA A 348 -6.89 -9.60 -33.12
C ALA A 348 -8.20 -9.16 -33.78
N TRP A 349 -8.61 -7.91 -33.57
CA TRP A 349 -9.74 -7.31 -34.28
C TRP A 349 -9.55 -7.30 -35.80
N HIS A 350 -8.31 -7.10 -36.26
CA HIS A 350 -7.99 -7.13 -37.67
C HIS A 350 -7.74 -8.54 -38.22
N ALA A 351 -7.22 -9.46 -37.40
CA ALA A 351 -6.79 -10.80 -37.85
C ALA A 351 -7.90 -11.87 -37.86
N LYS A 352 -8.96 -11.73 -37.05
CA LYS A 352 -10.07 -12.72 -36.98
C LYS A 352 -10.83 -12.92 -38.31
N ALA A 353 -10.61 -12.04 -39.30
CA ALA A 353 -11.20 -12.16 -40.61
C ALA A 353 -10.56 -13.24 -41.53
N PHE A 354 -9.35 -13.74 -41.27
CA PHE A 354 -8.61 -14.44 -42.34
C PHE A 354 -7.99 -15.82 -42.10
N CYS A 355 -7.72 -16.32 -40.88
CA CYS A 355 -6.93 -17.57 -40.78
C CYS A 355 -7.37 -18.56 -39.68
N ARG A 356 -7.58 -19.83 -40.07
CA ARG A 356 -7.67 -20.98 -39.17
C ARG A 356 -6.51 -21.96 -39.45
N ALA A 357 -5.99 -22.52 -38.37
CA ALA A 357 -5.16 -23.74 -38.25
C ALA A 357 -3.63 -23.71 -38.53
N ARG A 358 -3.05 -22.80 -39.33
CA ARG A 358 -1.57 -22.80 -39.58
C ARG A 358 -0.73 -21.92 -38.64
N ASP A 359 -1.35 -21.36 -37.59
CA ASP A 359 -0.91 -20.07 -37.01
C ASP A 359 -0.14 -20.11 -35.68
N GLN A 360 0.17 -21.26 -35.06
CA GLN A 360 0.82 -21.21 -33.73
C GLN A 360 2.21 -20.53 -33.76
N GLN A 361 3.02 -20.84 -34.78
CA GLN A 361 4.32 -20.19 -34.97
C GLN A 361 4.18 -18.71 -35.37
N MET A 362 3.12 -18.36 -36.12
CA MET A 362 2.85 -16.96 -36.48
C MET A 362 2.37 -16.16 -35.25
N ARG A 363 1.58 -16.78 -34.37
CA ARG A 363 1.15 -16.22 -33.08
C ARG A 363 2.32 -15.97 -32.15
N SER A 364 3.26 -16.91 -32.02
CA SER A 364 4.45 -16.70 -31.17
C SER A 364 5.33 -15.58 -31.71
N LYS A 365 5.55 -15.50 -33.03
CA LYS A 365 6.26 -14.38 -33.67
C LYS A 365 5.54 -13.04 -33.50
N ALA A 366 4.22 -13.02 -33.63
CA ALA A 366 3.41 -11.82 -33.42
C ALA A 366 3.48 -11.35 -31.96
N LYS A 367 3.35 -12.28 -31.01
CA LYS A 367 3.49 -12.00 -29.57
C LYS A 367 4.86 -11.42 -29.25
N ALA A 368 5.94 -12.00 -29.77
CA ALA A 368 7.29 -11.46 -29.60
C ALA A 368 7.42 -10.03 -30.17
N LYS A 369 6.80 -9.75 -31.32
CA LYS A 369 6.75 -8.40 -31.89
C LYS A 369 6.01 -7.40 -30.98
N PHE A 370 4.89 -7.80 -30.37
CA PHE A 370 4.13 -6.95 -29.44
C PHE A 370 4.91 -6.68 -28.15
N VAL A 371 5.57 -7.70 -27.60
CA VAL A 371 6.44 -7.54 -26.43
C VAL A 371 7.59 -6.57 -26.73
N ASN A 372 8.29 -6.75 -27.86
CA ASN A 372 9.38 -5.85 -28.23
C ASN A 372 8.91 -4.40 -28.38
N ARG A 373 7.75 -4.18 -28.99
CA ARG A 373 7.15 -2.84 -29.10
C ARG A 373 6.82 -2.27 -27.72
N ALA A 374 6.21 -3.07 -26.84
CA ALA A 374 5.86 -2.67 -25.49
C ALA A 374 7.10 -2.30 -24.65
N VAL A 375 8.20 -3.04 -24.80
CA VAL A 375 9.48 -2.74 -24.13
C VAL A 375 10.03 -1.38 -24.57
N VAL A 376 10.08 -1.12 -25.87
CA VAL A 376 10.59 0.16 -26.42
C VAL A 376 9.75 1.35 -25.94
N GLU A 377 8.43 1.21 -25.88
CA GLU A 377 7.54 2.28 -25.40
C GLU A 377 7.62 2.47 -23.87
N ALA A 378 7.81 1.38 -23.12
CA ALA A 378 7.91 1.42 -21.67
C ALA A 378 9.23 2.04 -21.18
N GLU A 379 10.32 1.95 -21.96
CA GLU A 379 11.67 2.36 -21.53
C GLU A 379 11.74 3.79 -20.96
N GLY A 380 11.17 4.77 -21.68
CA GLY A 380 11.14 6.16 -21.21
C GLY A 380 10.31 6.34 -19.92
N ILE A 381 9.19 5.62 -19.81
CA ILE A 381 8.32 5.68 -18.63
C ILE A 381 8.99 5.04 -17.43
N ILE A 382 9.77 3.97 -17.62
CA ILE A 382 10.51 3.30 -16.56
C ILE A 382 11.52 4.28 -15.94
N LEU A 383 12.24 5.04 -16.76
CA LEU A 383 13.16 6.07 -16.29
C LEU A 383 12.42 7.19 -15.54
N ASP A 384 11.25 7.61 -16.03
CA ASP A 384 10.42 8.61 -15.35
C ASP A 384 9.92 8.13 -13.98
N ILE A 385 9.51 6.86 -13.86
CA ILE A 385 9.10 6.24 -12.59
C ILE A 385 10.29 6.21 -11.63
N GLN A 386 11.45 5.74 -12.09
CA GLN A 386 12.68 5.68 -11.29
C GLN A 386 13.07 7.07 -10.77
N ALA A 387 13.03 8.08 -11.64
CA ALA A 387 13.34 9.45 -11.28
C ALA A 387 12.33 10.05 -10.29
N ALA A 388 11.02 9.79 -10.48
CA ALA A 388 9.98 10.31 -9.60
C ALA A 388 10.00 9.70 -8.19
N VAL A 389 10.32 8.40 -8.09
CA VAL A 389 10.43 7.69 -6.81
C VAL A 389 11.81 7.87 -6.17
N GLY A 390 12.81 8.31 -6.93
CA GLY A 390 14.19 8.44 -6.44
C GLY A 390 14.88 7.09 -6.24
N VAL A 391 14.57 6.10 -7.08
CA VAL A 391 15.21 4.77 -7.06
C VAL A 391 16.14 4.62 -8.26
N THR A 392 17.33 4.06 -8.03
CA THR A 392 18.30 3.83 -9.10
C THR A 392 17.97 2.54 -9.87
N GLY A 393 18.46 2.43 -11.11
CA GLY A 393 18.35 1.20 -11.89
C GLY A 393 18.94 -0.02 -11.18
N GLU A 394 20.04 0.15 -10.43
CA GLU A 394 20.66 -0.90 -9.61
C GLU A 394 19.73 -1.36 -8.48
N GLN A 395 19.08 -0.43 -7.78
CA GLN A 395 18.14 -0.76 -6.70
C GLN A 395 16.91 -1.50 -7.23
N VAL A 396 16.42 -1.12 -8.41
CA VAL A 396 15.34 -1.82 -9.11
C VAL A 396 15.80 -3.22 -9.51
N ALA A 397 17.01 -3.37 -10.05
CA ALA A 397 17.57 -4.66 -10.43
C ALA A 397 17.80 -5.59 -9.23
N GLU A 398 18.32 -5.07 -8.11
CA GLU A 398 18.48 -5.81 -6.85
C GLU A 398 17.13 -6.34 -6.36
N CYS A 399 16.13 -5.45 -6.29
CA CYS A 399 14.79 -5.79 -5.83
C CYS A 399 14.11 -6.80 -6.77
N ARG A 400 14.26 -6.64 -8.09
CA ARG A 400 13.73 -7.58 -9.09
C ARG A 400 14.41 -8.95 -9.02
N ALA A 401 15.73 -9.00 -8.80
CA ALA A 401 16.46 -10.25 -8.64
C ALA A 401 15.98 -11.02 -7.40
N TRP A 402 15.77 -10.30 -6.28
CA TRP A 402 15.14 -10.87 -5.10
C TRP A 402 13.71 -11.36 -5.40
N TRP A 403 12.90 -10.53 -6.05
CA TRP A 403 11.51 -10.84 -6.41
C TRP A 403 11.38 -12.15 -7.20
N HIS A 404 12.22 -12.31 -8.23
CA HIS A 404 12.25 -13.53 -9.05
C HIS A 404 12.88 -14.74 -8.34
N GLY A 405 13.68 -14.52 -7.29
CA GLY A 405 14.17 -15.60 -6.44
C GLY A 405 13.10 -16.12 -5.47
N VAL A 406 12.22 -15.23 -5.01
CA VAL A 406 11.07 -15.58 -4.15
C VAL A 406 9.99 -16.29 -4.95
N MET A 407 9.70 -15.81 -6.17
CA MET A 407 8.72 -16.43 -7.04
C MET A 407 9.35 -17.64 -7.74
N PRO A 408 9.03 -18.90 -7.36
CA PRO A 408 9.42 -20.02 -8.20
C PRO A 408 8.87 -19.71 -9.59
N SER A 409 9.74 -19.72 -10.61
CA SER A 409 9.35 -19.41 -11.98
C SER A 409 8.13 -20.25 -12.30
N ALA A 410 6.95 -19.61 -12.29
CA ALA A 410 5.70 -20.28 -12.61
C ALA A 410 5.93 -20.85 -14.01
N SER A 411 6.06 -22.17 -14.07
CA SER A 411 6.37 -22.92 -15.29
C SER A 411 5.35 -22.50 -16.32
N THR A 412 5.80 -21.64 -17.24
CA THR A 412 4.96 -20.89 -18.17
C THR A 412 4.54 -21.74 -19.35
#